data_AF-A0A1J6HZN3-F1
#
_entry.id   AF-A0A1J6HZN3-F1
#
_cell.length_a   1.000
_cell.length_b   1.000
_cell.length_c   1.000
_cell.angle_alpha   90.00
_cell.angle_beta   90.00
_cell.angle_gamma   90.00
#
_symmetry.space_group_name_H-M   'P 1'
#
loop_
_entity.id
_entity.type
_entity.pdbx_description
1 polymer ?
#
loop_
_entity_poly.entity_id
_entity_poly.type
_entity_poly.pdbx_seq_one_letter_code
_entity_poly.pdbx_strand_id
1 'polypeptide(L)'
;MTYSPNGSLIRFSVVALGIMPLFTVFVYAEIAKLVFPSFFRWQGASPDNAFHTSMVIKAMILLVAAVQGYGFTSALADMGLMKDTPGAVATGVISLVGTSAVMIWLAGMAHVPYRGSGFWLLLAVSLICAVPADFIRALDLTRVGAVSIQDWLITILSIVLAVAAIVVANLLLCGTRSDAGAEFSLTVLLWPPFLANIVAGYLLLIPVLFIPDLFAGATRELILVSLISSAILIPVFVYAYYRVISSIQPEFACNETRSVMLMVAGIQILVCTGLGIVDYISDFPIIPDGGMLIVCVTVLLALRWSAGGKPALQI
;
A
#
# COMPACT_ATOMS: atom_id res chain seq x y z
N MET A 1 -8.37 9.06 3.39
CA MET A 1 -8.46 8.53 4.77
C MET A 1 -8.63 7.02 4.62
N THR A 2 -7.56 6.25 4.71
CA THR A 2 -7.60 4.78 4.52
C THR A 2 -8.29 4.16 5.73
N TYR A 3 -9.48 3.62 5.50
CA TYR A 3 -10.26 2.87 6.46
C TYR A 3 -9.57 1.52 6.67
N SER A 4 -8.75 1.42 7.71
CA SER A 4 -8.50 0.12 8.33
C SER A 4 -9.67 -0.14 9.30
N PRO A 5 -10.32 -1.30 9.21
CA PRO A 5 -11.48 -1.66 10.00
C PRO A 5 -11.29 -1.62 11.53
N ASN A 6 -10.04 -1.53 12.00
CA ASN A 6 -9.69 -1.64 13.42
C ASN A 6 -9.42 -0.34 14.18
N GLY A 7 -9.86 0.83 13.72
CA GLY A 7 -9.67 2.06 14.53
C GLY A 7 -8.22 2.37 14.91
N SER A 8 -7.24 1.71 14.29
CA SER A 8 -5.87 2.17 14.19
C SER A 8 -5.89 3.26 13.13
N LEU A 9 -6.47 4.40 13.52
CA LEU A 9 -5.90 5.68 13.19
C LEU A 9 -4.38 5.46 13.22
N ILE A 10 -3.72 5.63 12.07
CA ILE A 10 -2.28 5.88 12.03
C ILE A 10 -2.07 7.11 12.92
N ARG A 11 -1.94 6.88 14.22
CA ARG A 11 -1.84 7.90 15.24
C ARG A 11 -0.38 8.29 15.29
N PHE A 12 -0.13 9.41 14.63
CA PHE A 12 0.75 10.48 15.08
C PHE A 12 2.23 10.11 15.22
N SER A 13 2.91 10.07 14.09
CA SER A 13 4.27 10.61 14.01
C SER A 13 4.34 11.56 12.83
N VAL A 14 5.07 12.67 12.97
CA VAL A 14 5.38 13.60 11.88
C VAL A 14 5.96 12.86 10.66
N VAL A 15 6.63 11.72 10.90
CA VAL A 15 7.16 10.81 9.88
C VAL A 15 6.07 9.94 9.22
N ALA A 16 5.02 9.54 9.94
CA ALA A 16 3.93 8.71 9.43
C ALA A 16 2.95 9.50 8.52
N LEU A 17 2.83 10.81 8.72
CA LEU A 17 2.13 11.70 7.78
C LEU A 17 2.97 12.01 6.53
N GLY A 18 4.29 11.82 6.55
CA GLY A 18 5.17 12.20 5.44
C GLY A 18 5.03 11.32 4.20
N ILE A 19 4.74 10.02 4.35
CA ILE A 19 4.58 9.10 3.21
C ILE A 19 3.17 9.13 2.61
N MET A 20 2.17 9.59 3.37
CA MET A 20 0.76 9.53 2.97
C MET A 20 0.44 10.38 1.71
N PRO A 21 0.99 11.60 1.56
CA PRO A 21 0.85 12.36 0.31
C PRO A 21 1.51 11.66 -0.87
N LEU A 22 2.70 11.05 -0.68
CA LEU A 22 3.36 10.23 -1.71
C LEU A 22 2.45 9.08 -2.14
N PHE A 23 2.00 8.28 -1.17
CA PHE A 23 1.12 7.13 -1.39
C PHE A 23 -0.14 7.53 -2.16
N THR A 24 -0.80 8.62 -1.73
CA THR A 24 -2.02 9.14 -2.35
C THR A 24 -1.81 9.47 -3.81
N VAL A 25 -0.75 10.22 -4.16
CA VAL A 25 -0.48 10.59 -5.55
C VAL A 25 -0.09 9.38 -6.39
N PHE A 26 0.69 8.44 -5.86
CA PHE A 26 1.03 7.23 -6.61
C PHE A 26 -0.19 6.37 -6.89
N VAL A 27 -1.10 6.20 -5.94
CA VAL A 27 -2.38 5.50 -6.17
C VAL A 27 -3.16 6.14 -7.30
N TYR A 28 -3.32 7.47 -7.29
CA TYR A 28 -4.02 8.16 -8.38
C TYR A 28 -3.29 8.07 -9.72
N ALA A 29 -1.97 8.13 -9.71
CA ALA A 29 -1.16 7.97 -10.92
C ALA A 29 -1.33 6.56 -11.51
N GLU A 30 -1.41 5.53 -10.68
CA GLU A 30 -1.63 4.15 -11.11
C GLU A 30 -3.03 3.91 -11.64
N ILE A 31 -4.06 4.44 -10.96
CA ILE A 31 -5.42 4.42 -11.49
C ILE A 31 -5.48 5.15 -12.84
N ALA A 32 -4.84 6.31 -12.96
CA ALA A 32 -4.77 7.05 -14.22
C ALA A 32 -4.09 6.24 -15.33
N LYS A 33 -3.03 5.48 -15.04
CA LYS A 33 -2.39 4.56 -16.00
C LYS A 33 -3.33 3.46 -16.46
N LEU A 34 -4.14 2.91 -15.56
CA LEU A 34 -5.12 1.86 -15.89
C LEU A 34 -6.26 2.39 -16.76
N VAL A 35 -6.70 3.61 -16.52
CA VAL A 35 -7.79 4.27 -17.28
C VAL A 35 -7.30 4.82 -18.61
N PHE A 36 -6.12 5.43 -18.64
CA PHE A 36 -5.54 6.12 -19.80
C PHE A 36 -4.19 5.49 -20.22
N PRO A 37 -4.20 4.35 -20.92
CA PRO A 37 -2.96 3.66 -21.32
C PRO A 37 -2.09 4.48 -22.29
N SER A 38 -2.67 5.46 -23.00
CA SER A 38 -1.94 6.40 -23.86
C SER A 38 -0.97 7.28 -23.08
N PHE A 39 -1.30 7.67 -21.85
CA PHE A 39 -0.45 8.47 -20.98
C PHE A 39 0.84 7.72 -20.62
N PHE A 40 0.72 6.43 -20.32
CA PHE A 40 1.87 5.57 -20.02
C PHE A 40 2.79 5.40 -21.24
N ARG A 41 2.21 5.22 -22.44
CA ARG A 41 2.99 5.15 -23.69
C ARG A 41 3.75 6.44 -23.97
N TRP A 42 3.14 7.60 -23.70
CA TRP A 42 3.80 8.89 -23.86
C TRP A 42 4.92 9.10 -22.84
N GLN A 43 4.72 8.69 -21.58
CA GLN A 43 5.75 8.73 -20.53
C GLN A 43 6.99 7.92 -20.92
N GLY A 44 6.81 6.73 -21.54
CA GLY A 44 7.90 5.86 -21.97
C GLY A 44 8.52 6.21 -23.34
N ALA A 45 7.94 7.15 -24.10
CA ALA A 45 8.39 7.45 -25.47
C ALA A 45 9.68 8.28 -25.54
N SER A 46 10.01 9.03 -24.49
CA SER A 46 11.22 9.85 -24.43
C SER A 46 11.73 10.00 -22.99
N PRO A 47 13.06 10.04 -22.77
CA PRO A 47 13.64 10.41 -21.47
C PRO A 47 13.11 11.74 -20.93
N ASP A 48 12.85 12.71 -21.81
CA ASP A 48 12.31 14.03 -21.43
C ASP A 48 10.88 13.91 -20.89
N ASN A 49 10.04 13.08 -21.51
CA ASN A 49 8.65 12.87 -21.05
C ASN A 49 8.62 12.17 -19.69
N ALA A 50 9.53 11.22 -19.46
CA ALA A 50 9.69 10.57 -18.17
C ALA A 50 10.13 11.55 -17.08
N PHE A 51 11.07 12.45 -17.40
CA PHE A 51 11.50 13.52 -16.50
C PHE A 51 10.37 14.50 -16.17
N HIS A 52 9.65 14.99 -17.19
CA HIS A 52 8.49 15.87 -17.00
C HIS A 52 7.42 15.23 -16.13
N THR A 53 7.08 13.97 -16.38
CA THR A 53 6.07 13.26 -15.58
C THR A 53 6.53 13.09 -14.13
N SER A 54 7.80 12.79 -13.90
CA SER A 54 8.38 12.73 -12.56
C SER A 54 8.27 14.06 -11.83
N MET A 55 8.57 15.17 -12.51
CA MET A 55 8.45 16.51 -11.94
C MET A 55 7.00 16.86 -11.57
N VAL A 56 6.05 16.53 -12.45
CA VAL A 56 4.61 16.73 -12.19
C VAL A 56 4.14 15.90 -11.00
N ILE A 57 4.53 14.62 -10.91
CA ILE A 57 4.18 13.77 -9.76
C ILE A 57 4.71 14.37 -8.45
N LYS A 58 5.97 14.81 -8.43
CA LYS A 58 6.57 15.46 -7.23
C LYS A 58 5.84 16.74 -6.84
N ALA A 59 5.49 17.58 -7.82
CA ALA A 59 4.71 18.80 -7.57
C ALA A 59 3.31 18.48 -7.01
N MET A 60 2.64 17.47 -7.56
CA MET A 60 1.35 16.99 -7.06
C MET A 60 1.43 16.48 -5.63
N ILE A 61 2.52 15.78 -5.26
CA ILE A 61 2.73 15.31 -3.88
C ILE A 61 2.81 16.48 -2.92
N LEU A 62 3.57 17.52 -3.25
CA LEU A 62 3.70 18.71 -2.40
C LEU A 62 2.38 19.47 -2.28
N LEU A 63 1.61 19.56 -3.37
CA LEU A 63 0.28 20.18 -3.36
C LEU A 63 -0.68 19.40 -2.45
N VAL A 64 -0.73 18.07 -2.60
CA VAL A 64 -1.55 17.20 -1.75
C VAL A 64 -1.12 17.29 -0.29
N ALA A 65 0.19 17.32 -0.02
CA ALA A 65 0.72 17.51 1.33
C ALA A 65 0.30 18.84 1.95
N ALA A 66 0.26 19.92 1.16
CA ALA A 66 -0.21 21.23 1.65
C ALA A 66 -1.70 21.19 2.00
N VAL A 67 -2.54 20.60 1.14
CA VAL A 67 -3.99 20.50 1.37
C VAL A 67 -4.31 19.58 2.55
N GLN A 68 -3.70 18.38 2.60
CA GLN A 68 -3.89 17.44 3.72
C GLN A 68 -3.31 18.00 5.02
N GLY A 69 -2.14 18.64 4.94
CA GLY A 69 -1.49 19.29 6.06
C GLY A 69 -2.36 20.39 6.66
N TYR A 70 -2.97 21.24 5.82
CA TYR A 70 -3.89 22.29 6.27
C TYR A 70 -5.10 21.71 7.01
N GLY A 71 -5.80 20.73 6.44
CA GLY A 71 -6.95 20.11 7.09
C GLY A 71 -6.59 19.41 8.40
N PHE A 72 -5.39 18.82 8.48
CA PHE A 72 -4.91 18.17 9.69
C PHE A 72 -4.56 19.18 10.78
N THR A 73 -3.80 20.24 10.45
CA THR A 73 -3.38 21.24 11.44
C THR A 73 -4.54 22.12 11.89
N SER A 74 -5.51 22.41 11.02
CA SER A 74 -6.74 23.11 11.41
C SER A 74 -7.57 22.28 12.38
N ALA A 75 -7.75 20.98 12.11
CA ALA A 75 -8.47 20.08 13.02
C ALA A 75 -7.79 19.97 14.39
N LEU A 76 -6.46 19.95 14.43
CA LEU A 76 -5.72 19.97 15.71
C LEU A 76 -5.90 21.29 16.48
N ALA A 77 -5.98 22.41 15.76
CA ALA A 77 -6.26 23.71 16.38
C ALA A 77 -7.68 23.74 16.96
N ASP A 78 -8.67 23.26 16.23
CA ASP A 78 -10.07 23.20 16.68
C ASP A 78 -10.25 22.28 17.90
N MET A 79 -9.43 21.23 18.01
CA MET A 79 -9.42 20.34 19.19
C MET A 79 -8.66 20.90 20.40
N GLY A 80 -8.09 22.11 20.31
CA GLY A 80 -7.29 22.71 21.39
C GLY A 80 -5.95 22.00 21.64
N LEU A 81 -5.49 21.17 20.69
CA LEU A 81 -4.24 20.41 20.80
C LEU A 81 -3.02 21.18 20.26
N MET A 82 -3.25 22.36 19.68
CA MET A 82 -2.19 23.29 19.27
C MET A 82 -2.11 24.49 20.19
N LYS A 83 -0.89 25.01 20.35
CA LYS A 83 -0.68 26.28 21.03
C LYS A 83 -1.40 27.39 20.28
N ASP A 84 -2.20 28.17 21.00
CA ASP A 84 -2.91 29.33 20.46
C ASP A 84 -1.93 30.48 20.20
N THR A 85 -1.20 30.38 19.10
CA THR A 85 -0.24 31.39 18.64
C THR A 85 -0.54 31.70 17.19
N PRO A 86 -0.60 32.99 16.80
CA PRO A 86 -0.78 33.38 15.41
C PRO A 86 0.24 32.66 14.51
N GLY A 87 -0.26 31.94 13.51
CA GLY A 87 0.57 31.19 12.57
C GLY A 87 0.89 29.74 12.97
N ALA A 88 0.42 29.21 14.10
CA ALA A 88 0.66 27.80 14.49
C ALA A 88 0.22 26.81 13.38
N VAL A 89 -0.96 27.02 12.79
CA VAL A 89 -1.47 26.24 11.66
C VAL A 89 -0.53 26.32 10.45
N ALA A 90 -0.14 27.53 10.03
CA ALA A 90 0.75 27.74 8.88
C ALA A 90 2.12 27.07 9.08
N THR A 91 2.69 27.19 10.29
CA THR A 91 3.95 26.54 10.66
C THR A 91 3.83 25.02 10.57
N GLY A 92 2.72 24.46 11.08
CA GLY A 92 2.44 23.02 10.98
C GLY A 92 2.31 22.54 9.53
N VAL A 93 1.63 23.31 8.67
CA VAL A 93 1.52 22.99 7.23
C VAL A 93 2.89 22.98 6.57
N ILE A 94 3.71 24.00 6.80
CA ILE A 94 5.06 24.10 6.23
C ILE A 94 5.93 22.93 6.71
N SER A 95 5.85 22.56 8.00
CA SER A 95 6.56 21.39 8.52
C SER A 95 6.14 20.10 7.82
N LEU A 96 4.84 19.86 7.62
CA LEU A 96 4.34 18.63 6.95
C LEU A 96 4.71 18.59 5.46
N VAL A 97 4.66 19.72 4.76
CA VAL A 97 5.13 19.84 3.37
C VAL A 97 6.64 19.59 3.31
N GLY A 98 7.40 20.16 4.25
CA GLY A 98 8.84 19.92 4.38
C GLY A 98 9.17 18.44 4.60
N THR A 99 8.46 17.76 5.49
CA THR A 99 8.62 16.31 5.68
C THR A 99 8.31 15.54 4.40
N SER A 100 7.25 15.91 3.68
CA SER A 100 6.91 15.26 2.39
C SER A 100 8.00 15.48 1.33
N ALA A 101 8.61 16.67 1.28
CA ALA A 101 9.74 16.96 0.40
C ALA A 101 10.96 16.08 0.74
N VAL A 102 11.27 15.89 2.03
CA VAL A 102 12.32 14.97 2.47
C VAL A 102 11.99 13.53 2.07
N MET A 103 10.73 13.11 2.18
CA MET A 103 10.32 11.76 1.74
C MET A 103 10.46 11.56 0.22
N ILE A 104 10.13 12.57 -0.58
CA ILE A 104 10.40 12.54 -2.04
C ILE A 104 11.88 12.36 -2.31
N TRP A 105 12.73 13.09 -1.58
CA TRP A 105 14.18 13.00 -1.73
C TRP A 105 14.71 11.62 -1.32
N LEU A 106 14.29 11.10 -0.15
CA LEU A 106 14.64 9.74 0.29
C LEU A 106 14.17 8.67 -0.69
N ALA A 107 12.97 8.83 -1.28
CA ALA A 107 12.44 7.92 -2.30
C ALA A 107 13.33 7.91 -3.55
N GLY A 108 13.91 9.06 -3.89
CA GLY A 108 14.86 9.19 -5.00
C GLY A 108 16.22 8.58 -4.69
N MET A 109 16.70 8.66 -3.46
CA MET A 109 17.98 8.08 -3.05
C MET A 109 17.95 6.56 -2.85
N ALA A 110 16.78 6.01 -2.55
CA ALA A 110 16.54 4.59 -2.37
C ALA A 110 16.65 3.84 -3.72
N HIS A 111 17.88 3.72 -4.22
CA HIS A 111 18.19 2.93 -5.42
C HIS A 111 18.34 1.46 -5.03
N VAL A 112 17.30 0.67 -5.27
CA VAL A 112 17.39 -0.79 -5.22
C VAL A 112 17.88 -1.27 -6.60
N PRO A 113 19.00 -2.04 -6.69
CA PRO A 113 19.58 -2.48 -7.96
C PRO A 113 18.64 -3.24 -8.89
N TYR A 114 17.54 -3.78 -8.35
CA TYR A 114 16.49 -4.44 -9.11
C TYR A 114 15.17 -3.68 -8.94
N ARG A 115 15.17 -2.46 -9.48
CA ARG A 115 14.03 -1.82 -10.15
C ARG A 115 12.67 -1.88 -9.41
N GLY A 116 12.67 -1.59 -8.12
CA GLY A 116 11.49 -1.08 -7.42
C GLY A 116 11.60 0.44 -7.32
N SER A 117 10.49 1.17 -7.50
CA SER A 117 10.46 2.58 -7.09
C SER A 117 10.86 2.66 -5.61
N GLY A 118 11.78 3.57 -5.24
CA GLY A 118 12.20 3.76 -3.85
C GLY A 118 11.02 4.05 -2.90
N PHE A 119 9.87 4.45 -3.46
CA PHE A 119 8.58 4.46 -2.79
C PHE A 119 8.21 3.13 -2.08
N TRP A 120 8.35 1.98 -2.75
CA TRP A 120 7.98 0.69 -2.16
C TRP A 120 8.89 0.31 -1.00
N LEU A 121 10.18 0.65 -1.10
CA LEU A 121 11.12 0.47 0.00
C LEU A 121 10.74 1.36 1.19
N LEU A 122 10.45 2.64 0.95
CA LEU A 122 10.00 3.54 2.00
C LEU A 122 8.71 3.06 2.67
N LEU A 123 7.76 2.56 1.89
CA LEU A 123 6.51 2.02 2.40
C LEU A 123 6.77 0.79 3.27
N ALA A 124 7.56 -0.17 2.78
CA ALA A 124 7.91 -1.37 3.53
C ALA A 124 8.64 -1.05 4.84
N VAL A 125 9.63 -0.14 4.81
CA VAL A 125 10.35 0.28 6.02
C VAL A 125 9.40 0.90 7.03
N SER A 126 8.50 1.77 6.58
CA SER A 126 7.50 2.41 7.46
C SER A 126 6.58 1.40 8.13
N LEU A 127 6.16 0.37 7.38
CA LEU A 127 5.33 -0.71 7.91
C LEU A 127 6.10 -1.59 8.92
N ILE A 128 7.34 -1.96 8.61
CA ILE A 128 8.19 -2.75 9.52
C ILE A 128 8.48 -2.00 10.82
N CYS A 129 8.68 -0.68 10.75
CA CYS A 129 8.91 0.16 11.93
C CYS A 129 7.68 0.25 12.87
N ALA A 130 6.47 -0.03 12.39
CA ALA A 130 5.26 -0.04 13.23
C ALA A 130 5.13 -1.34 14.05
N VAL A 131 5.64 -2.46 13.54
CA VAL A 131 5.49 -3.80 14.13
C VAL A 131 5.91 -3.90 15.61
N PRO A 132 7.04 -3.32 16.06
CA PRO A 132 7.44 -3.42 17.48
C PRO A 132 6.44 -2.76 18.44
N ALA A 133 5.84 -1.64 18.04
CA ALA A 133 4.86 -0.95 18.86
C ALA A 133 3.57 -1.76 18.99
N ASP A 134 3.10 -2.36 17.89
CA ASP A 134 1.92 -3.23 17.88
C ASP A 134 2.17 -4.53 18.66
N PHE A 135 3.40 -5.04 18.64
CA PHE A 135 3.81 -6.17 19.45
C PHE A 135 3.71 -5.87 20.96
N ILE A 136 4.22 -4.71 21.40
CA ILE A 136 4.12 -4.29 22.81
C ILE A 136 2.66 -4.14 23.22
N ARG A 137 1.82 -3.52 22.38
CA ARG A 137 0.38 -3.38 22.64
C ARG A 137 -0.31 -4.73 22.81
N ALA A 138 -0.01 -5.70 21.95
CA ALA A 138 -0.56 -7.05 22.09
C ALA A 138 -0.15 -7.74 23.38
N LEU A 139 1.12 -7.57 23.80
CA LEU A 139 1.58 -8.09 25.09
C LEU A 139 0.82 -7.47 26.26
N ASP A 140 0.56 -6.17 26.23
CA ASP A 140 -0.22 -5.51 27.27
C ASP A 140 -1.69 -5.98 27.29
N LEU A 141 -2.32 -6.17 26.12
CA LEU A 141 -3.65 -6.76 26.05
C LEU A 141 -3.69 -8.21 26.58
N THR A 142 -2.64 -8.97 26.34
CA THR A 142 -2.49 -10.33 26.86
C THR A 142 -2.36 -10.32 28.39
N ARG A 143 -1.59 -9.37 28.95
CA ARG A 143 -1.42 -9.20 30.41
C ARG A 143 -2.72 -8.85 31.12
N VAL A 144 -3.58 -8.07 30.48
CA VAL A 144 -4.90 -7.68 31.01
C VAL A 144 -5.95 -8.79 30.78
N GLY A 145 -5.57 -9.88 30.09
CA GLY A 145 -6.47 -11.01 29.81
C GLY A 145 -7.49 -10.72 28.70
N ALA A 146 -7.32 -9.61 27.97
CA ALA A 146 -8.17 -9.27 26.82
C ALA A 146 -7.86 -10.13 25.59
N VAL A 147 -6.68 -10.73 25.54
CA VAL A 147 -6.22 -11.61 24.46
C VAL A 147 -5.81 -12.95 25.05
N SER A 148 -6.26 -14.04 24.43
CA SER A 148 -5.90 -15.40 24.82
C SER A 148 -4.64 -15.91 24.11
N ILE A 149 -4.03 -16.97 24.64
CA ILE A 149 -2.93 -17.67 23.95
C ILE A 149 -3.38 -18.29 22.61
N GLN A 150 -4.68 -18.58 22.46
CA GLN A 150 -5.23 -19.13 21.22
C GLN A 150 -5.19 -18.08 20.10
N ASP A 151 -5.48 -16.81 20.41
CA ASP A 151 -5.43 -15.71 19.44
C ASP A 151 -4.01 -15.49 18.90
N TRP A 152 -3.00 -15.64 19.77
CA TRP A 152 -1.59 -15.62 19.35
C TRP A 152 -1.25 -16.75 18.36
N LEU A 153 -1.69 -17.97 18.66
CA LEU A 153 -1.41 -19.12 17.79
C LEU A 153 -2.09 -18.98 16.43
N ILE A 154 -3.36 -18.55 16.40
CA ILE A 154 -4.11 -18.32 15.17
C ILE A 154 -3.45 -17.21 14.34
N THR A 155 -3.05 -16.11 14.99
CA THR A 155 -2.38 -14.98 14.31
C THR A 155 -1.03 -15.37 13.73
N ILE A 156 -0.19 -16.07 14.50
CA ILE A 156 1.14 -16.49 14.00
C ILE A 156 0.96 -17.47 12.84
N LEU A 157 0.02 -18.42 12.95
CA LEU A 157 -0.26 -19.38 11.91
C LEU A 157 -0.77 -18.69 10.63
N SER A 158 -1.69 -17.73 10.76
CA SER A 158 -2.24 -16.99 9.61
C SER A 158 -1.17 -16.16 8.91
N ILE A 159 -0.30 -15.48 9.65
CA ILE A 159 0.84 -14.73 9.10
C ILE A 159 1.79 -15.68 8.38
N VAL A 160 2.17 -16.81 8.98
CA VAL A 160 3.09 -17.78 8.37
C VAL A 160 2.52 -18.34 7.07
N LEU A 161 1.23 -18.72 7.06
CA LEU A 161 0.56 -19.21 5.85
C LEU A 161 0.47 -18.13 4.77
N ALA A 162 0.16 -16.89 5.16
CA ALA A 162 0.11 -15.78 4.23
C ALA A 162 1.48 -15.47 3.62
N VAL A 163 2.55 -15.43 4.43
CA VAL A 163 3.92 -15.25 3.96
C VAL A 163 4.30 -16.37 3.00
N ALA A 164 3.99 -17.63 3.33
CA ALA A 164 4.27 -18.77 2.44
C ALA A 164 3.54 -18.63 1.10
N ALA A 165 2.27 -18.24 1.10
CA ALA A 165 1.50 -18.00 -0.11
C ALA A 165 2.10 -16.85 -0.95
N ILE A 166 2.52 -15.74 -0.32
CA ILE A 166 3.18 -14.61 -0.99
C ILE A 166 4.52 -15.02 -1.61
N VAL A 167 5.31 -15.84 -0.91
CA VAL A 167 6.58 -16.38 -1.44
C VAL A 167 6.30 -17.24 -2.66
N VAL A 168 5.29 -18.11 -2.62
CA VAL A 168 4.88 -18.91 -3.78
C VAL A 168 4.45 -18.01 -4.94
N ALA A 169 3.64 -16.97 -4.70
CA ALA A 169 3.25 -16.02 -5.75
C ALA A 169 4.47 -15.31 -6.37
N ASN A 170 5.43 -14.86 -5.55
CA ASN A 170 6.67 -14.27 -6.02
C ASN A 170 7.49 -15.25 -6.87
N LEU A 171 7.60 -16.51 -6.42
CA LEU A 171 8.32 -17.55 -7.15
C LEU A 171 7.66 -17.90 -8.48
N LEU A 172 6.33 -17.97 -8.52
CA LEU A 172 5.57 -18.22 -9.75
C LEU A 172 5.79 -17.11 -10.79
N LEU A 173 5.88 -15.85 -10.34
CA LEU A 173 6.14 -14.71 -11.21
C LEU A 173 7.61 -14.67 -11.66
N CYS A 174 8.56 -14.80 -10.73
CA CYS A 174 10.00 -14.75 -11.00
C CYS A 174 10.52 -15.97 -11.79
N GLY A 175 9.87 -17.13 -11.68
CA GLY A 175 10.26 -18.35 -12.39
C GLY A 175 10.06 -18.29 -13.91
N THR A 176 9.40 -17.26 -14.44
CA THR A 176 8.99 -17.21 -15.85
C THR A 176 9.84 -16.33 -16.79
N ARG A 177 10.77 -15.46 -16.33
CA ARG A 177 11.64 -14.71 -17.28
C ARG A 177 12.77 -13.87 -16.66
N SER A 178 13.77 -13.59 -17.52
CA SER A 178 14.90 -12.63 -17.42
C SER A 178 14.61 -11.32 -16.67
N ASP A 179 15.65 -10.68 -16.12
CA ASP A 179 15.69 -9.43 -15.32
C ASP A 179 14.64 -8.34 -15.61
N ALA A 180 14.13 -8.20 -16.85
CA ALA A 180 13.03 -7.29 -17.18
C ALA A 180 11.66 -7.73 -16.63
N GLY A 181 11.46 -9.03 -16.39
CA GLY A 181 10.26 -9.62 -15.79
C GLY A 181 10.15 -9.39 -14.29
N ALA A 182 11.23 -9.03 -13.59
CA ALA A 182 11.21 -8.78 -12.14
C ALA A 182 10.46 -7.48 -11.78
N GLU A 183 10.66 -6.38 -12.53
CA GLU A 183 9.87 -5.14 -12.39
C GLU A 183 8.37 -5.37 -12.55
N PHE A 184 8.06 -6.15 -13.57
CA PHE A 184 6.72 -6.52 -13.97
C PHE A 184 6.04 -7.37 -12.90
N SER A 185 6.77 -8.34 -12.34
CA SER A 185 6.32 -9.23 -11.27
C SER A 185 5.97 -8.47 -9.99
N LEU A 186 6.82 -7.52 -9.59
CA LEU A 186 6.60 -6.69 -8.41
C LEU A 186 5.38 -5.80 -8.57
N THR A 187 5.23 -5.16 -9.72
CA THR A 187 4.11 -4.23 -9.98
C THR A 187 2.76 -4.94 -9.94
N VAL A 188 2.65 -6.11 -10.60
CA VAL A 188 1.42 -6.92 -10.64
C VAL A 188 1.09 -7.54 -9.29
N LEU A 189 2.10 -7.81 -8.46
CA LEU A 189 1.87 -8.39 -7.14
C LEU A 189 1.42 -7.33 -6.11
N LEU A 190 1.96 -6.10 -6.20
CA LEU A 190 1.79 -5.07 -5.18
C LEU A 190 0.57 -4.18 -5.40
N TRP A 191 0.33 -3.68 -6.62
CA TRP A 191 -0.70 -2.67 -6.87
C TRP A 191 -2.15 -3.18 -6.77
N PRO A 192 -2.52 -4.34 -7.35
CA PRO A 192 -3.93 -4.76 -7.38
C PRO A 192 -4.60 -4.88 -6.00
N PRO A 193 -3.97 -5.49 -4.97
CA PRO A 193 -4.55 -5.52 -3.62
C PRO A 193 -4.75 -4.14 -3.01
N PHE A 194 -3.80 -3.22 -3.19
CA PHE A 194 -3.91 -1.85 -2.68
C PHE A 194 -5.01 -1.05 -3.37
N LEU A 195 -5.04 -1.08 -4.71
CA LEU A 195 -6.08 -0.38 -5.47
C LEU A 195 -7.46 -0.95 -5.16
N ALA A 196 -7.57 -2.28 -5.05
CA ALA A 196 -8.82 -2.93 -4.67
C ALA A 196 -9.32 -2.47 -3.29
N ASN A 197 -8.44 -2.44 -2.29
CA ASN A 197 -8.81 -2.00 -0.93
C ASN A 197 -9.21 -0.51 -0.90
N ILE A 198 -8.47 0.36 -1.61
CA ILE A 198 -8.77 1.80 -1.66
C ILE A 198 -10.10 2.06 -2.37
N VAL A 199 -10.33 1.42 -3.52
CA VAL A 199 -11.57 1.59 -4.28
C VAL A 199 -12.76 0.99 -3.53
N ALA A 200 -12.59 -0.15 -2.86
CA ALA A 200 -13.59 -0.70 -1.93
C ALA A 200 -13.97 0.32 -0.84
N GLY A 201 -12.98 0.95 -0.21
CA GLY A 201 -13.20 2.00 0.77
C GLY A 201 -13.94 3.22 0.22
N TYR A 202 -13.61 3.68 -0.99
CA TYR A 202 -14.32 4.79 -1.63
C TYR A 202 -15.77 4.44 -2.01
N LEU A 203 -16.00 3.21 -2.47
CA LEU A 203 -17.35 2.72 -2.78
C LEU A 203 -18.25 2.72 -1.54
N LEU A 204 -17.69 2.44 -0.36
CA LEU A 204 -18.42 2.47 0.91
C LEU A 204 -18.56 3.87 1.51
N LEU A 205 -17.58 4.75 1.28
CA LEU A 205 -17.64 6.13 1.75
C LEU A 205 -18.85 6.88 1.20
N ILE A 206 -19.21 6.65 -0.07
CA ILE A 206 -20.30 7.35 -0.73
C ILE A 206 -21.65 7.07 -0.02
N PRO A 207 -22.13 5.83 0.14
CA PRO A 207 -23.36 5.54 0.89
C PRO A 207 -23.36 6.08 2.32
N VAL A 208 -22.23 5.96 3.03
CA VAL A 208 -22.09 6.42 4.43
C VAL A 208 -22.26 7.94 4.53
N LEU A 209 -21.78 8.69 3.53
CA LEU A 209 -21.91 10.15 3.49
C LEU A 209 -23.35 10.61 3.20
N PHE A 210 -24.08 9.88 2.37
CA PHE A 210 -25.46 10.23 2.01
C PHE A 210 -26.51 9.76 3.02
N ILE A 211 -26.26 8.69 3.76
CA ILE A 211 -27.24 8.11 4.70
C ILE A 211 -26.55 7.70 6.02
N PRO A 212 -26.01 8.65 6.80
CA PRO A 212 -25.20 8.35 7.99
C PRO A 212 -25.97 7.59 9.07
N ASP A 213 -27.26 7.88 9.24
CA ASP A 213 -28.10 7.27 10.29
C ASP A 213 -28.29 5.76 10.12
N LEU A 214 -28.20 5.27 8.88
CA LEU A 214 -28.34 3.84 8.56
C LEU A 214 -27.10 3.02 8.94
N PHE A 215 -25.94 3.68 9.02
CA PHE A 215 -24.65 3.06 9.32
C PHE A 215 -24.13 3.41 10.71
N ALA A 216 -24.88 4.21 11.49
CA ALA A 216 -24.55 4.55 12.86
C ALA A 216 -24.47 3.27 13.71
N GLY A 217 -23.26 2.93 14.16
CA GLY A 217 -22.99 1.73 14.97
C GLY A 217 -22.75 0.44 14.18
N ALA A 218 -22.90 0.44 12.84
CA ALA A 218 -22.67 -0.71 11.97
C ALA A 218 -21.18 -0.88 11.59
N THR A 219 -20.26 -0.60 12.52
CA THR A 219 -18.81 -0.64 12.22
C THR A 219 -18.41 -2.01 11.70
N ARG A 220 -18.75 -3.09 12.41
CA ARG A 220 -18.41 -4.47 12.01
C ARG A 220 -18.98 -4.89 10.65
N GLU A 221 -20.17 -4.44 10.28
CA GLU A 221 -20.75 -4.75 8.96
C GLU A 221 -20.00 -4.02 7.84
N LEU A 222 -19.61 -2.76 8.06
CA LEU A 222 -18.82 -2.01 7.08
C LEU A 222 -17.45 -2.64 6.80
N ILE A 223 -16.83 -3.23 7.83
CA ILE A 223 -15.58 -4.01 7.70
C ILE A 223 -15.79 -5.20 6.76
N LEU A 224 -16.84 -5.99 7.00
CA LEU A 224 -17.15 -7.18 6.19
C LEU A 224 -17.46 -6.80 4.74
N VAL A 225 -18.26 -5.76 4.52
CA VAL A 225 -18.58 -5.30 3.16
C VAL A 225 -17.32 -4.77 2.46
N SER A 226 -16.41 -4.10 3.18
CA SER A 226 -15.11 -3.66 2.63
C SER A 226 -14.24 -4.85 2.25
N LEU A 227 -14.23 -5.90 3.06
CA LEU A 227 -13.49 -7.12 2.78
C LEU A 227 -14.04 -7.84 1.55
N ILE A 228 -15.36 -8.00 1.47
CA ILE A 228 -16.02 -8.65 0.32
C ILE A 228 -15.79 -7.85 -0.97
N SER A 229 -15.95 -6.53 -0.91
CA SER A 229 -15.74 -5.66 -2.08
C SER A 229 -14.29 -5.66 -2.54
N SER A 230 -13.32 -5.64 -1.63
CA SER A 230 -11.90 -5.76 -1.99
C SER A 230 -11.58 -7.12 -2.62
N ALA A 231 -12.10 -8.23 -2.08
CA ALA A 231 -11.94 -9.57 -2.64
C ALA A 231 -12.47 -9.68 -4.09
N ILE A 232 -13.58 -9.00 -4.39
CA ILE A 232 -14.17 -8.93 -5.74
C ILE A 232 -13.34 -8.03 -6.68
N LEU A 233 -12.78 -6.93 -6.16
CA LEU A 233 -12.02 -5.97 -6.97
C LEU A 233 -10.60 -6.43 -7.30
N ILE A 234 -9.95 -7.24 -6.45
CA ILE A 234 -8.60 -7.79 -6.70
C ILE A 234 -8.48 -8.43 -8.10
N PRO A 235 -9.31 -9.42 -8.50
CA PRO A 235 -9.18 -10.06 -9.81
C PRO A 235 -9.45 -9.09 -10.96
N VAL A 236 -10.31 -8.08 -10.76
CA VAL A 236 -10.58 -7.03 -11.74
C VAL A 236 -9.34 -6.18 -11.97
N PHE A 237 -8.66 -5.76 -10.90
CA PHE A 237 -7.42 -4.99 -11.01
C PHE A 237 -6.27 -5.82 -11.59
N VAL A 238 -6.11 -7.09 -11.19
CA VAL A 238 -5.10 -7.99 -11.78
C VAL A 238 -5.33 -8.13 -13.28
N TYR A 239 -6.59 -8.31 -13.70
CA TYR A 239 -6.94 -8.38 -15.12
C TYR A 239 -6.75 -7.04 -15.85
N ALA A 240 -7.03 -5.91 -15.21
CA ALA A 240 -6.80 -4.58 -15.78
C ALA A 240 -5.30 -4.36 -16.04
N TYR A 241 -4.44 -4.70 -15.07
CA TYR A 241 -2.98 -4.66 -15.24
C TYR A 241 -2.51 -5.60 -16.34
N TYR A 242 -3.03 -6.83 -16.40
CA TYR A 242 -2.75 -7.75 -17.50
C TYR A 242 -3.06 -7.13 -18.87
N ARG A 243 -4.24 -6.53 -19.01
CA ARG A 243 -4.69 -5.92 -20.27
C ARG A 243 -3.80 -4.74 -20.67
N VAL A 244 -3.50 -3.85 -19.73
CA VAL A 244 -2.64 -2.69 -20.01
C VAL A 244 -1.26 -3.16 -20.42
N ILE A 245 -0.67 -4.12 -19.71
CA ILE A 245 0.70 -4.55 -19.99
C ILE A 245 0.79 -5.35 -21.29
N SER A 246 -0.15 -6.26 -21.54
CA SER A 246 -0.24 -7.00 -22.82
C SER A 246 -0.41 -6.08 -24.03
N SER A 247 -1.04 -4.90 -23.86
CA SER A 247 -1.17 -3.91 -24.93
C SER A 247 0.13 -3.15 -25.24
N ILE A 248 1.06 -3.10 -24.29
CA ILE A 248 2.34 -2.37 -24.41
C ILE A 248 3.44 -3.31 -24.89
N GLN A 249 3.48 -4.54 -24.36
CA GLN A 249 4.45 -5.56 -24.71
C GLN A 249 3.74 -6.84 -25.17
N PRO A 250 3.50 -7.01 -26.50
CA PRO A 250 2.76 -8.16 -27.03
C PRO A 250 3.47 -9.50 -26.79
N GLU A 251 4.77 -9.49 -26.47
CA GLU A 251 5.57 -10.66 -26.09
C GLU A 251 5.11 -11.36 -24.79
N PHE A 252 4.22 -10.71 -24.03
CA PHE A 252 3.63 -11.21 -22.79
C PHE A 252 2.17 -11.68 -22.95
N ALA A 253 1.63 -11.66 -24.17
CA ALA A 253 0.27 -12.13 -24.49
C ALA A 253 0.18 -13.66 -24.63
N CYS A 254 1.05 -14.43 -23.95
CA CYS A 254 1.01 -15.88 -23.97
C CYS A 254 -0.09 -16.42 -23.02
N ASN A 255 -0.71 -17.54 -23.39
CA ASN A 255 -1.74 -18.19 -22.58
C ASN A 255 -1.22 -18.64 -21.21
N GLU A 256 0.08 -18.96 -21.13
CA GLU A 256 0.78 -19.33 -19.89
C GLU A 256 0.82 -18.17 -18.87
N THR A 257 1.02 -16.93 -19.36
CA THR A 257 1.05 -15.72 -18.52
C THR A 257 -0.32 -15.41 -17.91
N ARG A 258 -1.40 -15.69 -18.64
CA ARG A 258 -2.78 -15.53 -18.14
C ARG A 258 -3.06 -16.50 -16.97
N SER A 259 -2.63 -17.75 -17.08
CA SER A 259 -2.79 -18.75 -16.02
C SER A 259 -2.02 -18.38 -14.75
N VAL A 260 -0.77 -17.90 -14.90
CA VAL A 260 0.04 -17.42 -13.77
C VAL A 260 -0.64 -16.24 -13.07
N MET A 261 -1.20 -15.28 -13.81
CA MET A 261 -1.88 -14.13 -13.21
C MET A 261 -3.17 -14.51 -12.47
N LEU A 262 -3.93 -15.48 -12.97
CA LEU A 262 -5.09 -16.00 -12.25
C LEU A 262 -4.69 -16.68 -10.93
N MET A 263 -3.58 -17.43 -10.93
CA MET A 263 -3.04 -18.00 -9.70
C MET A 263 -2.60 -16.92 -8.71
N VAL A 264 -1.92 -15.87 -9.17
CA VAL A 264 -1.51 -14.74 -8.33
C VAL A 264 -2.73 -14.01 -7.76
N ALA A 265 -3.77 -13.76 -8.56
CA ALA A 265 -5.02 -13.17 -8.08
C ALA A 265 -5.67 -14.05 -6.99
N GLY A 266 -5.73 -15.36 -7.21
CA GLY A 266 -6.25 -16.31 -6.22
C GLY A 266 -5.47 -16.27 -4.91
N ILE A 267 -4.14 -16.20 -4.98
CA ILE A 267 -3.29 -16.06 -3.79
C ILE A 267 -3.53 -14.72 -3.10
N GLN A 268 -3.62 -13.61 -3.83
CA GLN A 268 -3.91 -12.29 -3.26
C GLN A 268 -5.25 -12.26 -2.54
N ILE A 269 -6.31 -12.83 -3.15
CA ILE A 269 -7.63 -12.94 -2.52
C ILE A 269 -7.53 -13.78 -1.25
N LEU A 270 -6.85 -14.93 -1.30
CA LEU A 270 -6.71 -15.81 -0.15
C LEU A 270 -5.96 -15.13 1.01
N VAL A 271 -4.89 -14.40 0.72
CA VAL A 271 -4.10 -13.66 1.71
C VAL A 271 -4.91 -12.51 2.31
N CYS A 272 -5.49 -11.65 1.48
CA CYS A 272 -6.24 -10.48 1.93
C CYS A 272 -7.53 -10.85 2.67
N THR A 273 -8.30 -11.80 2.14
CA THR A 273 -9.54 -12.26 2.78
C THR A 273 -9.24 -13.09 4.02
N GLY A 274 -8.23 -13.97 3.97
CA GLY A 274 -7.85 -14.81 5.10
C GLY A 274 -7.38 -13.99 6.30
N LEU A 275 -6.49 -13.03 6.09
CA LEU A 275 -6.04 -12.14 7.17
C LEU A 275 -7.17 -11.23 7.66
N GLY A 276 -8.01 -10.70 6.76
CA GLY A 276 -9.15 -9.87 7.15
C GLY A 276 -10.22 -10.62 7.96
N ILE A 277 -10.44 -11.91 7.69
CA ILE A 277 -11.35 -12.74 8.51
C ILE A 277 -10.76 -12.99 9.89
N VAL A 278 -9.46 -13.29 9.98
CA VAL A 278 -8.79 -13.50 11.28
C VAL A 278 -8.83 -12.21 12.11
N ASP A 279 -8.62 -11.07 11.45
CA ASP A 279 -8.73 -9.75 12.07
C ASP A 279 -10.13 -9.48 12.63
N TYR A 280 -11.17 -9.79 11.84
CA TYR A 280 -12.57 -9.67 12.24
C TYR A 280 -12.95 -10.54 13.45
N ILE A 281 -12.33 -11.71 13.60
CA ILE A 281 -12.66 -12.67 14.66
C ILE A 281 -11.89 -12.37 15.96
N SER A 282 -10.60 -12.04 15.85
CA SER A 282 -9.70 -12.01 17.00
C SER A 282 -9.44 -10.61 17.59
N ASP A 283 -9.88 -9.51 16.95
CA ASP A 283 -9.66 -8.11 17.39
C ASP A 283 -8.20 -7.85 17.86
N PHE A 284 -7.24 -8.57 17.27
CA PHE A 284 -5.88 -8.69 17.79
C PHE A 284 -4.94 -7.71 17.07
N PRO A 285 -4.23 -6.82 17.78
CA PRO A 285 -3.59 -5.64 17.17
C PRO A 285 -2.35 -5.93 16.32
N ILE A 286 -1.84 -7.16 16.29
CA ILE A 286 -0.67 -7.52 15.48
C ILE A 286 -1.04 -7.92 14.04
N ILE A 287 -2.31 -8.20 13.74
CA ILE A 287 -2.68 -8.74 12.44
C ILE A 287 -2.44 -7.66 11.35
N PRO A 288 -1.49 -7.88 10.43
CA PRO A 288 -1.23 -6.93 9.37
C PRO A 288 -2.32 -7.03 8.30
N ASP A 289 -2.68 -5.89 7.70
CA ASP A 289 -3.49 -5.88 6.48
C ASP A 289 -2.78 -6.73 5.40
N GLY A 290 -3.54 -7.55 4.67
CA GLY A 290 -2.99 -8.45 3.65
C GLY A 290 -2.19 -7.69 2.59
N GLY A 291 -2.61 -6.48 2.23
CA GLY A 291 -1.84 -5.60 1.34
C GLY A 291 -0.47 -5.21 1.92
N MET A 292 -0.42 -4.85 3.20
CA MET A 292 0.82 -4.48 3.90
C MET A 292 1.79 -5.66 3.96
N LEU A 293 1.29 -6.85 4.28
CA LEU A 293 2.12 -8.06 4.35
C LEU A 293 2.71 -8.41 2.97
N ILE A 294 1.91 -8.31 1.90
CA ILE A 294 2.38 -8.51 0.53
C ILE A 294 3.54 -7.57 0.21
N VAL A 295 3.44 -6.28 0.55
CA VAL A 295 4.53 -5.31 0.33
C VAL A 295 5.78 -5.68 1.10
N CYS A 296 5.66 -5.91 2.41
CA CYS A 296 6.82 -6.20 3.26
C CYS A 296 7.57 -7.44 2.76
N VAL A 297 6.87 -8.54 2.53
CA VAL A 297 7.50 -9.81 2.09
C VAL A 297 8.14 -9.62 0.72
N THR A 298 7.42 -9.03 -0.22
CA THR A 298 7.88 -8.87 -1.60
C THR A 298 9.11 -7.95 -1.70
N VAL A 299 9.12 -6.84 -0.96
CA VAL A 299 10.28 -5.93 -0.91
C VAL A 299 11.48 -6.60 -0.22
N LEU A 300 11.27 -7.35 0.86
CA LEU A 300 12.35 -8.10 1.53
C LEU A 300 12.94 -9.18 0.63
N LEU A 301 12.12 -9.89 -0.14
CA LEU A 301 12.59 -10.86 -1.14
C LEU A 301 13.41 -10.18 -2.24
N ALA A 302 12.95 -9.02 -2.73
CA ALA A 302 13.68 -8.24 -3.73
C ALA A 302 15.06 -7.78 -3.21
N LEU A 303 15.15 -7.33 -1.96
CA LEU A 303 16.41 -6.97 -1.31
C LEU A 303 17.36 -8.17 -1.17
N ARG A 304 16.84 -9.34 -0.79
CA ARG A 304 17.63 -10.56 -0.66
C ARG A 304 18.27 -10.97 -1.98
N TRP A 305 17.52 -10.87 -3.08
CA TRP A 305 18.05 -11.16 -4.41
C TRP A 305 19.18 -10.19 -4.78
N SER A 306 18.99 -8.91 -4.50
CA SER A 306 20.01 -7.89 -4.74
C SER A 306 21.32 -8.13 -3.98
N ALA A 307 21.26 -8.67 -2.76
CA ALA A 307 22.45 -8.98 -1.97
C ALA A 307 23.17 -10.26 -2.44
N GLY A 308 22.48 -11.15 -3.16
CA GLY A 308 23.01 -12.41 -3.69
C GLY A 308 23.58 -12.34 -5.12
N GLY A 309 23.28 -11.28 -5.87
CA GLY A 309 23.84 -11.03 -7.19
C GLY A 309 25.25 -10.45 -7.08
N LYS A 310 26.24 -11.11 -7.72
CA LYS A 310 27.60 -10.57 -7.87
C LYS A 310 27.55 -9.10 -8.34
N PRO A 311 28.45 -8.22 -7.86
CA PRO A 311 28.45 -6.82 -8.25
C PRO A 311 28.56 -6.73 -9.77
N ALA A 312 27.49 -6.29 -10.43
CA ALA A 312 27.54 -5.96 -11.84
C ALA A 312 28.48 -4.76 -11.98
N LEU A 313 29.57 -4.98 -12.71
CA LEU A 313 30.57 -3.99 -13.08
C LEU A 313 29.88 -2.71 -13.59
N GLN A 314 30.27 -1.59 -12.98
CA GLN A 314 30.03 -0.26 -13.51
C GLN A 314 30.72 -0.15 -14.88
N ILE A 315 29.94 0.12 -15.93
CA ILE A 315 30.37 0.87 -17.13
C ILE A 315 29.25 1.86 -17.43
#